data_AF-A0A968WF93-F1
#
_entry.id   AF-A0A968WF93-F1
#
_cell.length_a   1.000
_cell.length_b   1.000
_cell.length_c   1.000
_cell.angle_alpha   90.00
_cell.angle_beta   90.00
_cell.angle_gamma   90.00
#
_symmetry.space_group_name_H-M   'P 1'
#
loop_
_entity.id
_entity.type
_entity.pdbx_description
1 polymer ?
#
loop_
_entity_poly.entity_id
_entity_poly.type
_entity_poly.pdbx_seq_one_letter_code
_entity_poly.pdbx_strand_id
1 'polypeptide(L)'
;MIRSIILTAEHESQGSLDYSNMSSDVIVEIEDEDSHLVESYVAPFYSCTYLEDLLKGHKEGMEYKEGRAYMVLNEVLVRDLQKTNLKEIIERMVEEGDFQLVFKKI
;
A
#
# COMPACT_ATOMS: atom_id res chain seq x y z
N MET A 1 -13.66 12.26 -7.31
CA MET A 1 -13.64 12.18 -5.83
C MET A 1 -13.25 10.78 -5.37
N ILE A 2 -12.44 10.64 -4.30
CA ILE A 2 -12.20 9.31 -3.68
C ILE A 2 -13.46 8.87 -2.93
N ARG A 3 -14.02 7.74 -3.36
CA ARG A 3 -15.25 7.17 -2.82
C ARG A 3 -14.97 6.20 -1.67
N SER A 4 -14.02 5.29 -1.84
CA SER A 4 -13.67 4.31 -0.82
C SER A 4 -12.19 3.91 -0.89
N ILE A 5 -11.67 3.47 0.26
CA ILE A 5 -10.33 2.88 0.41
C ILE A 5 -10.50 1.53 1.11
N ILE A 6 -9.99 0.49 0.46
CA ILE A 6 -10.11 -0.90 0.91
C ILE A 6 -8.70 -1.45 1.12
N LEU A 7 -8.50 -2.13 2.25
CA LEU A 7 -7.26 -2.85 2.56
C LEU A 7 -7.56 -4.34 2.46
N THR A 8 -6.91 -5.04 1.55
CA THR A 8 -7.13 -6.49 1.38
C THR A 8 -6.83 -7.27 2.66
N ALA A 9 -5.83 -6.86 3.43
CA ALA A 9 -5.49 -7.46 4.72
C ALA A 9 -6.63 -7.38 5.77
N GLU A 10 -7.52 -6.37 5.68
CA GLU A 10 -8.70 -6.31 6.56
C GLU A 10 -9.72 -7.41 6.28
N HIS A 11 -9.73 -7.94 5.06
CA HIS A 11 -10.63 -9.02 4.66
C HIS A 11 -10.03 -10.41 4.94
N GLU A 12 -8.71 -10.50 5.09
CA GLU A 12 -8.01 -11.77 5.33
C GLU A 12 -7.83 -12.08 6.83
N SER A 13 -7.79 -11.05 7.68
CA SER A 13 -7.56 -11.24 9.12
C SER A 13 -8.85 -11.59 9.89
N GLN A 14 -8.81 -12.69 10.65
CA GLN A 14 -9.84 -13.02 11.65
C GLN A 14 -9.60 -12.35 13.03
N GLY A 15 -8.57 -11.49 13.15
CA GLY A 15 -8.15 -10.87 14.41
C GLY A 15 -7.86 -9.36 14.30
N SER A 16 -7.43 -8.76 15.41
CA SER A 16 -7.04 -7.34 15.45
C SER A 16 -5.82 -7.09 14.57
N LEU A 17 -5.94 -6.16 13.63
CA LEU A 17 -4.84 -5.77 12.74
C LEU A 17 -3.90 -4.80 13.43
N ASP A 18 -2.61 -5.04 13.28
CA ASP A 18 -1.57 -4.07 13.61
C ASP A 18 -1.21 -3.26 12.36
N TYR A 19 -1.88 -2.13 12.17
CA TYR A 19 -1.64 -1.23 11.04
C TYR A 19 -0.22 -0.66 10.98
N SER A 20 0.53 -0.71 12.08
CA SER A 20 1.92 -0.25 12.13
C SER A 20 2.92 -1.30 11.66
N ASN A 21 2.50 -2.56 11.54
CA ASN A 21 3.32 -3.69 11.12
C ASN A 21 2.54 -4.64 10.19
N MET A 22 2.18 -4.14 9.01
CA MET A 22 1.51 -4.93 7.98
C MET A 22 1.94 -4.55 6.55
N SER A 23 1.63 -5.45 5.62
CA SER A 23 1.57 -5.23 4.18
C SER A 23 0.14 -5.44 3.69
N SER A 24 -0.34 -4.62 2.76
CA SER A 24 -1.66 -4.80 2.15
C SER A 24 -1.69 -4.19 0.77
N ASP A 25 -2.49 -4.79 -0.11
CA ASP A 25 -2.94 -4.07 -1.29
C ASP A 25 -3.97 -3.02 -0.85
N VAL A 26 -3.79 -1.80 -1.35
CA VAL A 26 -4.72 -0.69 -1.18
C VAL A 26 -5.51 -0.57 -2.46
N ILE A 27 -6.82 -0.80 -2.37
CA ILE A 27 -7.75 -0.57 -3.47
C ILE A 27 -8.45 0.77 -3.23
N VAL A 28 -8.41 1.64 -4.24
CA VAL A 28 -9.04 2.96 -4.22
C VAL A 28 -10.13 3.00 -5.28
N GLU A 29 -11.34 3.34 -4.87
CA GLU A 29 -12.43 3.65 -5.79
C GLU A 29 -12.52 5.16 -5.99
N ILE A 30 -12.41 5.62 -7.24
CA ILE A 30 -12.56 7.02 -7.62
C ILE A 30 -13.85 7.15 -8.43
N GLU A 31 -14.73 8.05 -7.99
CA GLU A 31 -15.94 8.42 -8.73
C GLU A 31 -15.67 9.71 -9.52
N ASP A 32 -15.94 9.66 -10.82
CA ASP A 32 -15.95 10.83 -11.69
C ASP A 32 -17.22 11.65 -11.44
N GLU A 33 -17.06 12.94 -11.15
CA GLU A 33 -18.18 13.79 -10.71
C GLU A 33 -19.21 14.07 -11.81
N ASP A 34 -18.78 14.06 -13.08
CA ASP A 34 -19.66 14.38 -14.22
C ASP A 34 -20.42 13.16 -14.72
N SER A 35 -19.78 11.99 -14.71
CA SER A 35 -20.33 10.75 -15.29
C SER A 35 -20.87 9.75 -14.27
N HIS A 36 -20.60 9.96 -12.97
CA HIS A 36 -20.86 8.99 -11.90
C HIS A 36 -20.24 7.61 -12.16
N LEU A 37 -19.23 7.54 -13.03
CA LEU A 37 -18.48 6.32 -13.28
C LEU A 37 -17.51 6.10 -12.12
N VAL A 38 -17.53 4.89 -11.56
CA VAL A 38 -16.62 4.45 -10.51
C VAL A 38 -15.52 3.62 -11.14
N GLU A 39 -14.28 4.02 -10.91
CA GLU A 39 -13.10 3.30 -11.36
C GLU A 39 -12.29 2.83 -10.16
N SER A 40 -11.78 1.59 -10.26
CA SER A 40 -11.03 0.96 -9.19
C SER A 40 -9.55 0.85 -9.56
N TYR A 41 -8.72 1.08 -8.56
CA TYR A 41 -7.27 1.13 -8.70
C TYR A 41 -6.61 0.38 -7.56
N VAL A 42 -5.48 -0.28 -7.80
CA VAL A 42 -4.74 -1.06 -6.79
C VAL A 42 -3.27 -0.70 -6.78
N ALA A 43 -2.68 -0.64 -5.59
CA ALA A 43 -1.23 -0.61 -5.40
C ALA A 43 -0.83 -1.31 -4.09
N PRO A 44 0.37 -1.93 -4.05
CA PRO A 44 0.90 -2.54 -2.83
C PRO A 44 1.45 -1.47 -1.86
N PHE A 45 1.04 -1.55 -0.59
CA PHE A 45 1.52 -0.70 0.50
C PHE A 45 2.16 -1.52 1.61
N TYR A 46 3.20 -0.95 2.20
CA TYR A 46 3.92 -1.54 3.32
C TYR A 46 4.09 -0.52 4.43
N SER A 47 3.92 -0.98 5.67
CA SER A 47 4.38 -0.20 6.82
C SER A 47 5.91 -0.25 6.91
N CYS A 48 6.53 0.84 7.38
CA CYS A 48 7.97 0.87 7.61
C CYS A 48 8.43 -0.28 8.52
N THR A 49 7.71 -0.54 9.61
CA THR A 49 8.04 -1.60 10.57
C THR A 49 8.03 -2.98 9.90
N TYR A 50 7.02 -3.26 9.07
CA TYR A 50 6.95 -4.53 8.34
C TYR A 50 8.15 -4.73 7.44
N LEU A 51 8.55 -3.70 6.69
CA LEU A 51 9.71 -3.79 5.82
C LEU A 51 11.00 -3.99 6.62
N GLU A 52 11.17 -3.30 7.74
CA GLU A 52 12.31 -3.50 8.63
C GLU A 52 12.38 -4.92 9.20
N ASP A 53 11.25 -5.47 9.63
CA ASP A 53 11.17 -6.82 10.20
C ASP A 53 11.41 -7.89 9.12
N LEU A 54 10.89 -7.69 7.91
CA LEU A 54 11.17 -8.54 6.75
C LEU A 54 12.69 -8.57 6.45
N LEU A 55 13.35 -7.42 6.48
CA LEU A 55 14.79 -7.31 6.25
C LEU A 55 15.61 -7.96 7.39
N LYS A 56 15.18 -7.83 8.66
CA LYS A 56 15.85 -8.47 9.81
C LYS A 56 15.71 -9.99 9.77
N GLY A 57 14.50 -10.51 9.57
CA GLY A 57 14.24 -11.95 9.51
C GLY A 57 15.05 -12.64 8.40
N HIS A 58 15.25 -11.98 7.26
CA HIS A 58 16.09 -12.49 6.19
C HIS A 58 17.59 -12.48 6.51
N LYS A 59 18.09 -11.53 7.31
CA LYS A 59 19.49 -11.53 7.77
C LYS A 59 19.78 -12.66 8.74
N GLU A 60 18.81 -13.03 9.56
CA GLU A 60 18.96 -14.08 10.58
C GLU A 60 18.75 -15.49 10.02
N GLY A 61 17.94 -15.63 8.97
CA GLY A 61 17.57 -16.93 8.39
C GLY A 61 18.47 -17.46 7.26
N MET A 62 19.42 -16.67 6.74
CA MET A 62 20.34 -17.11 5.69
C MET A 62 21.78 -16.72 5.99
N GLU A 63 22.71 -17.67 5.84
CA GLU A 63 24.12 -17.36 5.59
C GLU A 63 24.16 -16.28 4.51
N TYR A 64 24.61 -15.08 4.90
CA TYR A 64 24.65 -13.90 4.06
C TYR A 64 25.58 -14.16 2.87
N LYS A 65 25.04 -14.73 1.78
CA LYS A 65 25.77 -14.87 0.51
C LYS A 65 25.81 -13.50 -0.13
N GLU A 66 26.97 -12.85 -0.06
CA GLU A 66 27.25 -11.58 -0.73
C GLU A 66 26.68 -11.58 -2.16
N GLY A 67 25.98 -10.50 -2.53
CA GLY A 67 25.51 -10.27 -3.92
C GLY A 67 24.00 -10.42 -4.19
N ARG A 68 23.14 -10.63 -3.19
CA ARG A 68 21.68 -10.56 -3.39
C ARG A 68 21.16 -9.13 -3.19
N ALA A 69 20.63 -8.52 -4.26
CA ALA A 69 19.89 -7.27 -4.21
C ALA A 69 18.38 -7.55 -4.14
N TYR A 70 17.66 -6.75 -3.35
CA TYR A 70 16.19 -6.75 -3.34
C TYR A 70 15.71 -5.61 -4.23
N MET A 71 14.78 -5.91 -5.13
CA MET A 71 14.19 -4.93 -6.02
C MET A 71 12.71 -4.80 -5.67
N VAL A 72 12.37 -3.66 -5.08
CA VAL A 72 11.01 -3.21 -4.80
C VAL A 72 10.63 -2.26 -5.93
N LEU A 73 9.61 -2.59 -6.72
CA LEU A 73 9.14 -1.77 -7.83
C LEU A 73 7.72 -1.29 -7.54
N ASN A 74 7.52 0.03 -7.61
CA ASN A 74 6.21 0.70 -7.54
C ASN A 74 5.40 0.36 -6.28
N GLU A 75 6.02 0.55 -5.11
CA GLU A 75 5.37 0.35 -3.81
C GLU A 75 5.28 1.68 -3.05
N VAL A 76 4.31 1.80 -2.14
CA VAL A 76 4.19 2.95 -1.23
C VAL A 76 4.59 2.53 0.18
N LEU A 77 5.58 3.22 0.72
CA LEU A 77 6.01 3.05 2.10
C LEU A 77 5.30 4.08 2.99
N VAL A 78 4.55 3.60 3.98
CA VAL A 78 3.83 4.44 4.93
C VAL A 78 4.24 4.11 6.37
N ARG A 79 4.02 5.04 7.30
CA ARG A 79 4.29 4.77 8.72
C ARG A 79 3.30 3.75 9.29
N ASP A 80 2.03 3.91 8.94
CA ASP A 80 0.95 3.01 9.30
C ASP A 80 -0.08 2.97 8.17
N LEU A 81 -0.80 1.86 8.05
CA LEU A 81 -1.83 1.66 7.03
C LEU A 81 -3.22 2.08 7.52
N GLN A 82 -3.35 3.02 8.48
CA GLN A 82 -4.68 3.49 8.86
C GLN A 82 -5.33 4.23 7.69
N LYS A 83 -6.58 3.86 7.35
CA LYS A 83 -7.32 4.43 6.20
C LYS A 83 -7.40 5.95 6.20
N THR A 84 -7.46 6.59 7.37
CA THR A 84 -7.46 8.05 7.51
C THR A 84 -6.18 8.68 6.97
N ASN A 85 -5.04 8.05 7.21
CA ASN A 85 -3.73 8.53 6.75
C ASN A 85 -3.54 8.23 5.26
N LEU A 86 -4.01 7.06 4.81
CA LEU A 86 -3.96 6.69 3.40
C LEU A 86 -4.76 7.64 2.52
N LYS A 87 -5.92 8.11 2.99
CA LYS A 87 -6.74 9.04 2.22
C LYS A 87 -5.98 10.32 1.85
N GLU A 88 -5.36 10.97 2.83
CA GLU A 88 -4.60 12.21 2.59
C GLU A 88 -3.43 11.98 1.62
N ILE A 89 -2.73 10.85 1.74
CA ILE A 89 -1.62 10.49 0.86
C ILE A 89 -2.12 10.30 -0.58
N ILE A 90 -3.23 9.57 -0.75
CA ILE A 90 -3.79 9.28 -2.07
C ILE A 90 -4.33 10.57 -2.72
N GLU A 91 -5.00 11.45 -1.95
CA GLU A 91 -5.47 12.75 -2.45
C GLU A 91 -4.31 13.58 -2.98
N ARG A 92 -3.19 13.66 -2.25
CA ARG A 92 -1.99 14.36 -2.72
C ARG A 92 -1.40 13.73 -3.97
N MET A 93 -1.33 12.40 -4.06
CA MET A 93 -0.85 11.71 -5.26
C MET A 93 -1.71 12.02 -6.50
N VAL A 94 -3.03 12.19 -6.31
CA VAL A 94 -3.93 12.59 -7.40
C VAL A 94 -3.67 14.05 -7.80
N GLU A 95 -3.51 14.96 -6.83
CA GLU A 95 -3.23 16.37 -7.07
C GLU A 95 -1.87 16.62 -7.76
N GLU A 96 -0.85 15.86 -7.37
CA GLU A 96 0.52 15.98 -7.90
C GLU A 96 0.70 15.24 -9.25
N GLY A 97 -0.26 14.39 -9.64
CA GLY A 97 -0.21 13.61 -10.88
C GLY A 97 0.56 12.29 -10.77
N ASP A 98 1.02 11.93 -9.58
CA ASP A 98 1.79 10.71 -9.29
C ASP A 98 0.92 9.46 -9.19
N PHE A 99 -0.40 9.62 -9.01
CA PHE A 99 -1.32 8.51 -8.78
C PHE A 99 -1.18 7.39 -9.81
N GLN A 100 -1.14 7.72 -11.11
CA GLN A 100 -1.05 6.73 -12.19
C GLN A 100 0.33 6.05 -12.30
N LEU A 101 1.36 6.57 -11.63
CA LEU A 101 2.69 5.96 -11.57
C LEU A 101 2.73 4.82 -10.55
N VAL A 102 1.89 4.92 -9.52
CA VAL A 102 1.85 4.01 -8.37
C VAL A 102 0.70 3.02 -8.51
N PHE A 103 -0.49 3.51 -8.86
CA PHE A 103 -1.72 2.74 -8.90
C PHE A 103 -2.01 2.19 -10.29
N LYS A 104 -2.39 0.90 -10.33
CA LYS A 104 -2.84 0.21 -11.53
C LYS A 104 -4.36 0.10 -11.52
N LYS A 105 -5.00 0.45 -12.63
CA LYS A 105 -6.45 0.24 -12.83
C LYS A 105 -6.80 -1.26 -12.86
N ILE A 106 -7.92 -1.64 -12.23
CA ILE A 106 -8.45 -3.01 -12.18
C ILE A 106 -9.87 -3.12 -12.72
#